data_AF-A0A9R1WDG0-F1
#
_entry.id   AF-A0A9R1WDG0-F1
#
_cell.length_a   1.000
_cell.length_b   1.000
_cell.length_c   1.000
_cell.angle_alpha   90.00
_cell.angle_beta   90.00
_cell.angle_gamma   90.00
#
_symmetry.space_group_name_H-M   'P 1'
#
loop_
_entity.id
_entity.type
_entity.pdbx_description
1 polymer ?
#
loop_
_entity_poly.entity_id
_entity_poly.type
_entity_poly.pdbx_seq_one_letter_code
_entity_poly.pdbx_strand_id
1 'polypeptide(L)'
;MDFLNFVKSFLVYIAIFTFSFQVTLGSIECENLNKDSCAFAVSSSGKRCVLEKNVRRSGEEVFVCSTSQIDTNKLASWIETDECLDACGLDRNILGISSDSLLESRFMQKLCSTQCYNGCPNIVDLYFNLAAGEGVYLPSLCQAQGDSKRRGMSEIRTTGYVGAPGPWCP
;
A
#
# COMPACT_ATOMS: atom_id res chain seq x y z
N MET A 1 21.86 -30.11 -37.47
CA MET A 1 21.34 -30.64 -36.17
C MET A 1 20.91 -29.51 -35.23
N ASP A 2 21.14 -28.25 -35.60
CA ASP A 2 21.01 -27.08 -34.72
C ASP A 2 19.59 -26.50 -34.65
N PHE A 3 18.85 -26.57 -35.76
CA PHE A 3 17.46 -26.10 -35.83
C PHE A 3 16.52 -26.92 -34.92
N LEU A 4 16.68 -28.25 -34.92
CA LEU A 4 15.85 -29.14 -34.10
C LEU A 4 16.12 -28.95 -32.60
N ASN A 5 17.37 -28.65 -32.23
CA ASN A 5 17.76 -28.38 -30.85
C ASN A 5 17.28 -27.00 -30.37
N PHE A 6 17.28 -26.00 -31.26
CA PHE A 6 16.71 -24.68 -30.99
C PHE A 6 15.21 -24.75 -30.72
N VAL A 7 14.45 -25.47 -31.56
CA VAL A 7 13.01 -25.68 -31.39
C VAL A 7 12.71 -26.42 -30.08
N LYS A 8 13.48 -27.47 -29.74
CA LYS A 8 13.33 -28.19 -28.46
C LYS A 8 13.59 -27.29 -27.25
N SER A 9 14.63 -26.46 -27.29
CA SER A 9 14.96 -25.56 -26.18
C SER A 9 13.86 -24.50 -25.97
N PHE A 10 13.29 -23.98 -27.07
CA PHE A 10 12.17 -23.04 -27.01
C PHE A 10 10.89 -23.68 -26.45
N LEU A 11 10.58 -24.92 -26.84
CA LEU A 11 9.43 -25.67 -26.31
C LEU A 11 9.60 -25.97 -24.81
N VAL A 12 10.81 -26.28 -24.35
CA VAL A 12 11.11 -26.46 -22.92
C VAL A 12 10.91 -25.15 -22.15
N TYR A 13 11.35 -24.01 -22.70
CA TYR A 13 11.17 -22.70 -22.08
C TYR A 13 9.68 -22.32 -21.95
N ILE A 14 8.87 -22.58 -22.99
CA ILE A 14 7.42 -22.38 -22.95
C ILE A 14 6.78 -23.30 -21.91
N ALA A 15 7.15 -24.58 -21.86
CA ALA A 15 6.61 -25.53 -20.89
C ALA A 15 6.89 -25.13 -19.43
N ILE A 16 8.11 -24.64 -19.15
CA ILE A 16 8.49 -24.11 -17.83
C ILE A 16 7.65 -22.87 -17.49
N PHE A 17 7.45 -21.96 -18.45
CA PHE A 17 6.68 -20.74 -18.23
C PHE A 17 5.18 -21.02 -17.98
N THR A 18 4.62 -22.04 -18.63
CA THR A 18 3.22 -22.45 -18.44
C THR A 18 2.95 -23.12 -17.08
N PHE A 19 3.98 -23.62 -16.40
CA PHE A 19 3.81 -24.29 -15.10
C PHE A 19 3.74 -23.31 -13.91
N SER A 20 4.09 -22.04 -14.12
CA SER A 20 4.15 -21.02 -13.06
C SER A 20 2.81 -20.32 -12.77
N PHE A 21 1.73 -20.63 -13.50
CA PHE A 21 0.41 -20.04 -13.28
C PHE A 21 -0.64 -21.12 -13.04
N GLN A 22 -0.50 -21.88 -11.96
CA GLN A 22 -1.68 -22.45 -11.32
C GLN A 22 -2.39 -21.33 -10.56
N VAL A 23 -3.17 -20.53 -11.30
CA VAL A 23 -4.18 -19.67 -10.68
C VAL A 23 -5.29 -20.62 -10.20
N THR A 24 -5.15 -21.11 -8.97
CA THR A 24 -6.28 -21.73 -8.28
C THR A 24 -7.32 -20.63 -8.11
N LEU A 25 -8.37 -20.67 -8.94
CA LEU A 25 -9.60 -19.90 -8.74
C LEU A 25 -10.34 -20.48 -7.52
N GLY A 26 -9.72 -20.36 -6.34
CA GLY A 26 -10.38 -20.53 -5.07
C GLY A 26 -11.18 -19.26 -4.77
N SER A 27 -12.43 -19.41 -4.34
CA SER A 27 -13.20 -18.28 -3.82
C SER A 27 -12.50 -17.73 -2.58
N ILE A 28 -12.18 -16.43 -2.58
CA ILE A 28 -11.63 -15.77 -1.40
C ILE A 28 -12.76 -15.61 -0.38
N GLU A 29 -12.62 -16.24 0.77
CA GLU A 29 -13.43 -16.03 1.97
C GLU A 29 -12.49 -15.50 3.04
N CYS A 30 -12.85 -14.39 3.69
CA CYS A 30 -11.96 -13.74 4.66
C CYS A 30 -11.60 -14.68 5.81
N GLU A 31 -12.56 -15.49 6.24
CA GLU A 31 -12.45 -16.43 7.35
C GLU A 31 -11.43 -17.55 7.08
N ASN A 32 -11.10 -17.80 5.81
CA ASN A 32 -10.10 -18.79 5.39
C ASN A 32 -8.71 -18.17 5.18
N LEU A 33 -8.56 -16.85 5.29
CA LEU A 33 -7.27 -16.18 5.14
C LEU A 33 -6.45 -16.25 6.43
N ASN A 34 -5.15 -16.38 6.27
CA ASN A 34 -4.21 -16.28 7.38
C ASN A 34 -3.87 -14.80 7.67
N LYS A 35 -3.11 -14.57 8.75
CA LYS A 35 -2.67 -13.24 9.17
C LYS A 35 -1.96 -12.46 8.04
N ASP A 36 -1.16 -13.16 7.23
CA ASP A 36 -0.33 -12.58 6.17
C ASP A 36 -1.09 -12.35 4.86
N SER A 37 -2.39 -12.61 4.82
CA SER A 37 -3.22 -12.38 3.62
C SER A 37 -4.53 -11.68 3.92
N CYS A 38 -4.90 -11.53 5.19
CA CYS A 38 -6.17 -10.95 5.60
C CYS A 38 -6.25 -9.43 5.41
N ALA A 39 -5.26 -8.68 5.90
CA ALA A 39 -5.34 -7.23 5.90
C ALA A 39 -5.44 -6.70 4.46
N PHE A 40 -6.42 -5.83 4.21
CA PHE A 40 -6.68 -5.24 2.89
C PHE A 40 -7.06 -6.25 1.80
N ALA A 41 -7.50 -7.46 2.15
CA ALA A 41 -8.09 -8.37 1.18
C ALA A 41 -9.55 -8.02 0.87
N VAL A 42 -10.03 -8.51 -0.27
CA VAL A 42 -11.42 -8.43 -0.72
C VAL A 42 -11.90 -9.82 -1.07
N SER A 43 -12.98 -10.24 -0.41
CA SER A 43 -13.61 -11.54 -0.65
C SER A 43 -14.15 -11.65 -2.08
N SER A 44 -14.47 -12.87 -2.47
CA SER A 44 -15.18 -13.17 -3.72
C SER A 44 -16.58 -12.53 -3.80
N SER A 45 -17.19 -12.22 -2.66
CA SER A 45 -18.44 -11.46 -2.56
C SER A 45 -18.26 -9.93 -2.63
N GLY A 46 -17.02 -9.45 -2.84
CA GLY A 46 -16.71 -8.03 -2.96
C GLY A 46 -16.63 -7.29 -1.63
N LYS A 47 -16.54 -8.00 -0.50
CA LYS A 47 -16.46 -7.40 0.84
C LYS A 47 -15.02 -7.34 1.33
N ARG A 48 -14.65 -6.26 2.03
CA ARG A 48 -13.30 -6.13 2.60
C ARG A 48 -13.10 -7.07 3.79
N CYS A 49 -11.90 -7.62 3.92
CA CYS A 49 -11.50 -8.40 5.09
C CYS A 49 -10.84 -7.50 6.14
N VAL A 50 -11.03 -7.83 7.42
CA VAL A 50 -10.45 -7.12 8.56
C VAL A 50 -9.73 -8.10 9.46
N LEU A 51 -8.48 -7.77 9.79
CA LEU A 51 -7.67 -8.51 10.74
C LEU A 51 -7.93 -8.00 12.15
N GLU A 52 -8.44 -8.87 13.01
CA GLU A 52 -8.72 -8.61 14.41
C GLU A 52 -7.72 -9.37 15.29
N LYS A 53 -7.37 -8.79 16.44
CA LYS A 53 -6.52 -9.41 17.44
C LYS A 53 -7.33 -9.68 18.70
N ASN A 54 -7.40 -10.96 19.06
CA ASN A 54 -8.04 -11.44 20.27
C ASN A 54 -6.98 -11.95 21.25
N VAL A 55 -7.25 -11.83 22.55
CA VAL A 55 -6.39 -12.38 23.60
C VAL A 55 -7.16 -13.45 24.35
N ARG A 56 -6.62 -14.67 24.37
CA ARG A 56 -7.22 -15.79 25.11
C ARG A 56 -7.04 -15.61 26.62
N ARG A 57 -7.81 -16.35 27.41
CA ARG A 57 -7.64 -16.39 28.88
C ARG A 57 -6.24 -16.82 29.32
N SER A 58 -5.49 -17.53 28.46
CA SER A 58 -4.09 -17.91 28.68
C SER A 58 -3.09 -16.76 28.48
N GLY A 59 -3.53 -15.60 27.96
CA GLY A 59 -2.66 -14.50 27.54
C GLY A 59 -2.12 -14.65 26.11
N GLU A 60 -2.47 -15.74 25.41
CA GLU A 60 -2.07 -15.98 24.02
C GLU A 60 -2.82 -15.03 23.06
N GLU A 61 -2.07 -14.38 22.17
CA GLU A 61 -2.61 -13.54 21.11
C GLU A 61 -3.03 -14.39 19.90
N VAL A 62 -4.27 -14.23 19.47
CA VAL A 62 -4.84 -14.94 18.32
C VAL A 62 -5.37 -13.93 17.32
N PHE A 63 -4.94 -14.07 16.07
CA PHE A 63 -5.41 -13.26 14.97
C PHE A 63 -6.59 -13.95 14.30
N VAL A 64 -7.66 -13.20 14.05
CA VAL A 64 -8.87 -13.68 13.37
C VAL A 64 -9.12 -12.77 12.19
N CYS A 65 -9.38 -13.38 11.03
CA CYS A 65 -9.79 -12.64 9.85
C CYS A 65 -11.31 -12.73 9.68
N SER A 66 -11.95 -11.58 9.53
CA SER A 66 -13.40 -11.48 9.46
C SER A 66 -13.83 -10.65 8.26
N THR A 67 -14.96 -11.00 7.64
CA THR A 67 -15.56 -10.17 6.59
C THR A 67 -16.19 -8.90 7.17
N SER A 68 -15.82 -7.73 6.64
CA SER A 68 -16.41 -6.44 6.97
C SER A 68 -17.75 -6.21 6.27
N GLN A 69 -18.52 -5.25 6.77
CA GLN A 69 -19.75 -4.76 6.13
C GLN A 69 -19.49 -3.73 5.03
N ILE A 70 -18.22 -3.39 4.78
CA ILE A 70 -17.84 -2.41 3.75
C ILE A 70 -17.72 -3.15 2.41
N ASP A 71 -18.72 -2.94 1.56
CA ASP A 71 -18.71 -3.41 0.18
C ASP A 71 -17.70 -2.61 -0.65
N THR A 72 -17.03 -3.29 -1.57
CA THR A 72 -16.22 -2.64 -2.59
C THR A 72 -17.01 -2.53 -3.89
N ASN A 73 -16.98 -1.36 -4.50
CA ASN A 73 -17.82 -1.08 -5.66
C ASN A 73 -17.32 -1.74 -6.96
N LYS A 74 -16.06 -2.23 -6.98
CA LYS A 74 -15.36 -2.58 -8.24
C LYS A 74 -14.39 -3.76 -8.16
N LEU A 75 -14.12 -4.32 -6.98
CA LEU A 75 -13.10 -5.35 -6.79
C LEU A 75 -13.71 -6.58 -6.12
N ALA A 76 -13.27 -7.77 -6.51
CA ALA A 76 -13.66 -9.01 -5.86
C ALA A 76 -12.50 -9.99 -6.01
N SER A 77 -12.31 -10.85 -5.01
CA SER A 77 -11.21 -11.82 -4.99
C SER A 77 -9.84 -11.14 -5.17
N TRP A 78 -9.55 -10.13 -4.36
CA TRP A 78 -8.31 -9.34 -4.45
C TRP A 78 -7.51 -9.41 -3.14
N ILE A 79 -6.18 -9.57 -3.25
CA ILE A 79 -5.25 -9.46 -2.13
C ILE A 79 -4.09 -8.58 -2.60
N GLU A 80 -3.82 -7.50 -1.87
CA GLU A 80 -2.70 -6.61 -2.19
C GLU A 80 -1.36 -7.29 -1.89
N THR A 81 -0.36 -7.02 -2.74
CA THR A 81 1.00 -7.57 -2.57
C THR A 81 1.80 -6.81 -1.53
N ASP A 82 2.92 -7.38 -1.07
CA ASP A 82 3.80 -6.71 -0.11
C ASP A 82 4.41 -5.42 -0.67
N GLU A 83 4.77 -5.45 -1.95
CA GLU A 83 5.32 -4.29 -2.64
C GLU A 83 4.30 -3.15 -2.69
N CYS A 84 3.03 -3.49 -2.88
CA CYS A 84 1.95 -2.53 -2.85
C CYS A 84 1.80 -1.91 -1.45
N LEU A 85 1.75 -2.75 -0.40
CA LEU A 85 1.63 -2.26 0.97
C LEU A 85 2.81 -1.36 1.36
N ASP A 86 4.05 -1.76 1.07
CA ASP A 86 5.22 -0.93 1.39
C ASP A 86 5.23 0.40 0.61
N ALA A 87 4.84 0.38 -0.67
CA ALA A 87 4.70 1.60 -1.47
C ALA A 87 3.71 2.59 -0.85
N CYS A 88 2.63 2.09 -0.25
CA CYS A 88 1.62 2.89 0.46
C CYS A 88 1.98 3.19 1.92
N GLY A 89 3.03 2.57 2.47
CA GLY A 89 3.41 2.74 3.87
C GLY A 89 2.55 1.96 4.85
N LEU A 90 2.03 0.82 4.41
CA LEU A 90 1.18 -0.09 5.16
C LEU A 90 1.92 -1.39 5.46
N ASP A 91 1.40 -2.12 6.43
CA ASP A 91 1.91 -3.44 6.85
C ASP A 91 0.76 -4.44 6.97
N ARG A 92 1.05 -5.73 6.74
CA ARG A 92 0.06 -6.81 6.82
C ARG A 92 -0.51 -7.04 8.21
N ASN A 93 0.20 -6.60 9.24
CA ASN A 93 -0.19 -6.79 10.63
C ASN A 93 -0.99 -5.61 11.19
N ILE A 94 -1.40 -4.66 10.34
CA ILE A 94 -2.28 -3.57 10.73
C ILE A 94 -3.61 -4.15 11.23
N LEU A 95 -4.00 -3.67 12.41
CA LEU A 95 -5.25 -4.06 13.07
C LEU A 95 -6.28 -2.96 12.88
N GLY A 96 -7.34 -3.27 12.16
CA GLY A 96 -8.35 -2.27 11.77
C GLY A 96 -7.78 -1.15 10.90
N ILE A 97 -8.65 -0.23 10.50
CA ILE A 97 -8.30 0.94 9.68
C ILE A 97 -8.85 2.15 10.41
N SER A 98 -7.98 3.12 10.74
CA SER A 98 -8.39 4.43 11.27
C SER A 98 -8.20 5.50 10.21
N SER A 99 -9.09 6.49 10.24
CA SER A 99 -9.00 7.67 9.38
C SER A 99 -7.96 8.68 9.88
N ASP A 100 -7.58 8.62 11.16
CA ASP A 100 -6.52 9.45 11.75
C ASP A 100 -5.18 9.34 11.01
N SER A 101 -4.90 8.21 10.36
CA SER A 101 -3.69 8.01 9.56
C SER A 101 -3.59 9.03 8.41
N LEU A 102 -4.70 9.57 7.91
CA LEU A 102 -4.71 10.62 6.89
C LEU A 102 -4.12 11.95 7.38
N LEU A 103 -4.02 12.16 8.70
CA LEU A 103 -3.38 13.33 9.30
C LEU A 103 -1.85 13.17 9.39
N GLU A 104 -1.34 11.94 9.27
CA GLU A 104 0.08 11.68 9.33
C GLU A 104 0.78 12.04 8.02
N SER A 105 1.65 13.05 8.08
CA SER A 105 2.36 13.57 6.91
C SER A 105 3.18 12.51 6.16
N ARG A 106 3.83 11.58 6.89
CA ARG A 106 4.62 10.50 6.29
C ARG A 106 3.77 9.47 5.58
N PHE A 107 2.65 9.08 6.18
CA PHE A 107 1.70 8.16 5.57
C PHE A 107 1.12 8.76 4.29
N MET A 108 0.64 10.01 4.36
CA MET A 108 0.12 10.72 3.20
C MET A 108 1.13 10.87 2.06
N GLN A 109 2.41 11.07 2.37
CA GLN A 109 3.47 11.10 1.34
C GLN A 109 3.63 9.76 0.61
N LYS A 110 3.55 8.64 1.32
CA LYS A 110 3.61 7.30 0.71
C LYS A 110 2.32 6.96 -0.04
N LEU A 111 1.15 7.23 0.56
CA LEU A 111 -0.16 7.01 -0.07
C LEU A 111 -0.31 7.79 -1.38
N CYS A 112 0.15 9.05 -1.41
CA CYS A 112 0.11 9.90 -2.60
C CYS A 112 1.33 9.72 -3.53
N SER A 113 2.21 8.75 -3.26
CA SER A 113 3.29 8.41 -4.18
C SER A 113 2.72 7.77 -5.45
N THR A 114 3.41 7.95 -6.58
CA THR A 114 2.97 7.35 -7.85
C THR A 114 2.90 5.83 -7.80
N GLN A 115 3.76 5.20 -6.99
CA GLN A 115 3.83 3.76 -6.81
C GLN A 115 2.57 3.24 -6.12
N CYS A 116 2.16 3.86 -5.01
CA CYS A 116 0.93 3.50 -4.32
C CYS A 116 -0.31 3.89 -5.12
N TYR A 117 -0.41 5.17 -5.51
CA TYR A 117 -1.62 5.74 -6.08
C TYR A 117 -2.07 5.05 -7.38
N ASN A 118 -1.12 4.55 -8.18
CA ASN A 118 -1.41 3.84 -9.42
C ASN A 118 -1.22 2.32 -9.33
N GLY A 119 -0.52 1.82 -8.31
CA GLY A 119 -0.17 0.40 -8.17
C GLY A 119 -1.08 -0.38 -7.22
N CYS A 120 -1.84 0.31 -6.36
CA CYS A 120 -2.58 -0.28 -5.26
C CYS A 120 -4.07 0.10 -5.30
N PRO A 121 -4.86 -0.48 -6.23
CA PRO A 121 -6.22 -0.04 -6.47
C PRO A 121 -7.14 -0.24 -5.26
N ASN A 122 -6.97 -1.30 -4.46
CA ASN A 122 -7.83 -1.51 -3.29
C ASN A 122 -7.47 -0.56 -2.15
N ILE A 123 -6.17 -0.32 -1.91
CA ILE A 123 -5.73 0.64 -0.88
C ILE A 123 -6.21 2.05 -1.21
N VAL A 124 -6.02 2.49 -2.45
CA VAL A 124 -6.41 3.84 -2.87
C VAL A 124 -7.91 4.02 -2.78
N ASP A 125 -8.70 3.03 -3.23
CA ASP A 125 -10.16 3.07 -3.10
C ASP A 125 -10.60 3.11 -1.62
N LEU A 126 -9.94 2.35 -0.75
CA LEU A 126 -10.23 2.36 0.69
C LEU A 126 -10.04 3.75 1.29
N TYR A 127 -8.86 4.33 1.13
CA TYR A 127 -8.57 5.65 1.71
C TYR A 127 -9.32 6.78 1.02
N PHE A 128 -9.66 6.64 -0.26
CA PHE A 128 -10.52 7.58 -0.95
C PHE A 128 -11.91 7.62 -0.31
N ASN A 129 -12.51 6.46 -0.07
CA ASN A 129 -13.83 6.37 0.56
C ASN A 129 -13.79 6.78 2.04
N LEU A 130 -12.69 6.48 2.75
CA LEU A 130 -12.49 6.91 4.13
C LEU A 130 -12.39 8.44 4.25
N ALA A 131 -11.57 9.06 3.40
CA ALA A 131 -11.47 10.51 3.28
C ALA A 131 -12.82 11.14 2.95
N ALA A 132 -13.56 10.58 1.99
CA ALA A 132 -14.89 11.07 1.64
C ALA A 132 -15.87 10.96 2.81
N GLY A 133 -15.78 9.90 3.62
CA GLY A 133 -16.55 9.73 4.86
C GLY A 133 -16.24 10.80 5.92
N GLU A 134 -15.01 11.33 5.94
CA GLU A 134 -14.62 12.48 6.77
C GLU A 134 -14.95 13.84 6.14
N GLY A 135 -15.55 13.86 4.94
CA GLY A 135 -15.88 15.08 4.22
C GLY A 135 -14.69 15.74 3.51
N VAL A 136 -13.58 15.02 3.33
CA VAL A 136 -12.39 15.50 2.59
C VAL A 136 -12.19 14.71 1.30
N TYR A 137 -11.47 15.31 0.35
CA TYR A 137 -11.22 14.68 -0.95
C TYR A 137 -9.77 14.26 -1.07
N LEU A 138 -9.49 12.95 -1.11
CA LEU A 138 -8.12 12.41 -1.09
C LEU A 138 -7.21 13.02 -2.18
N PRO A 139 -7.63 13.19 -3.44
CA PRO A 139 -6.77 13.82 -4.46
C PRO A 139 -6.38 15.27 -4.14
N SER A 140 -7.25 16.03 -3.46
CA SER A 140 -6.92 17.39 -3.02
C SER A 140 -5.85 17.39 -1.91
N LEU A 141 -5.90 16.41 -1.01
CA LEU A 141 -4.88 16.23 0.02
C LEU A 141 -3.52 15.86 -0.59
N CYS A 142 -3.52 14.99 -1.60
CA CYS A 142 -2.31 14.63 -2.34
C CYS A 142 -1.69 15.82 -3.08
N GLN A 143 -2.50 16.70 -3.67
CA GLN A 143 -2.01 17.92 -4.33
C GLN A 143 -1.35 18.88 -3.33
N ALA A 144 -1.98 19.09 -2.17
CA ALA A 144 -1.45 19.96 -1.11
C ALA A 144 -0.08 19.48 -0.58
N GLN A 145 0.15 18.16 -0.49
CA GLN A 145 1.45 17.56 -0.16
C GLN A 145 2.52 17.80 -1.24
N GLY A 146 2.15 17.76 -2.53
CA GLY A 146 3.06 18.08 -3.63
C GLY A 146 3.56 19.53 -3.60
N ASP A 147 2.66 20.45 -3.29
CA ASP A 147 2.98 21.88 -3.22
C ASP A 147 3.78 22.25 -1.96
N SER A 148 3.54 21.58 -0.82
CA SER A 148 4.33 21.76 0.40
C SER A 148 5.78 21.27 0.22
N LYS A 149 5.99 20.15 -0.49
CA LYS A 149 7.33 19.65 -0.86
C LYS A 149 8.07 20.63 -1.79
N ARG A 150 7.36 21.27 -2.73
CA ARG A 150 7.94 22.33 -3.59
C ARG A 150 8.32 23.59 -2.81
N ARG A 151 7.52 23.99 -1.82
CA ARG A 151 7.83 25.14 -0.95
C ARG A 151 9.01 24.86 -0.03
N GLY A 152 9.13 23.66 0.56
CA GLY A 152 10.27 23.28 1.40
C GLY A 152 11.61 23.24 0.67
N MET A 153 11.62 23.01 -0.65
CA MET A 153 12.83 23.02 -1.48
C MET A 153 13.29 24.45 -1.86
N SER A 154 12.46 25.48 -1.63
CA SER A 154 12.75 26.86 -2.02
C SER A 154 13.48 27.69 -0.95
N GLU A 155 13.66 27.16 0.26
CA GLU A 155 14.25 27.89 1.41
C GLU A 155 15.75 27.65 1.65
N ILE A 156 16.46 26.88 0.82
CA ILE A 156 17.93 26.82 0.88
C ILE A 156 18.53 27.98 0.07
N ARG A 157 18.42 29.20 0.60
CA ARG A 157 19.25 30.35 0.21
C ARG A 157 20.12 30.72 1.39
N THR A 158 21.22 29.98 1.56
CA THR A 158 22.23 30.33 2.55
C THR A 158 22.85 31.67 2.17
N THR A 159 22.78 32.59 3.12
CA THR A 159 23.09 34.02 3.05
C THR A 159 24.54 34.31 2.66
N GLY A 160 24.72 35.39 1.90
CA GLY A 160 25.99 35.83 1.35
C GLY A 160 27.07 36.13 2.39
N TYR A 161 28.28 35.72 2.06
CA TYR A 161 29.52 36.16 2.68
C TYR A 161 29.67 37.67 2.46
N VAL A 162 29.58 38.45 3.53
CA VAL A 162 29.98 39.87 3.54
C VAL A 162 31.28 39.98 4.32
N GLY A 163 32.37 40.26 3.63
CA GLY A 163 33.63 40.64 4.25
C GLY A 163 33.60 42.10 4.68
N ALA A 164 34.07 42.40 5.90
CA ALA A 164 34.60 43.69 6.30
C ALA A 164 35.45 43.55 7.58
N PRO A 165 36.42 44.44 7.83
CA PRO A 165 37.63 44.19 8.61
C PRO A 165 37.48 44.50 10.12
N GLY A 166 38.38 43.93 10.92
CA GLY A 166 38.41 44.12 12.37
C GLY A 166 38.75 45.56 12.82
N PRO A 167 38.70 45.80 14.14
CA PRO A 167 39.86 46.41 14.79
C PRO A 167 40.24 45.77 16.13
N TRP A 168 41.55 45.81 16.36
CA TRP A 168 42.28 45.54 17.60
C TRP A 168 41.84 46.43 18.77
N CYS A 169 41.99 45.91 20.00
CA CYS A 169 42.61 46.54 21.19
C CYS A 169 42.11 45.88 22.49
N PRO A 170 42.84 46.02 23.62
CA PRO A 170 44.21 45.61 23.92
C PRO A 170 44.27 44.36 24.84
#